data_AF-A0A6A7M5Z0-F1
#
_entry.id   AF-A0A6A7M5Z0-F1
#
_cell.length_a   1.000
_cell.length_b   1.000
_cell.length_c   1.000
_cell.angle_alpha   90.00
_cell.angle_beta   90.00
_cell.angle_gamma   90.00
#
_symmetry.space_group_name_H-M   'P 1'
#
loop_
_entity.id
_entity.type
_entity.pdbx_description
1 polymer ?
#
loop_
_entity_poly.entity_id
_entity_poly.type
_entity_poly.pdbx_seq_one_letter_code
_entity_poly.pdbx_strand_id
1 'polypeptide(L)'
;MIDPTDLDRIKSGEVVRLRALLREPAEQVCLLTPYRDRLEETEPLSHQVNPHLKAMNLMLQDGGFALVFVNGDKVSVQLLSEVRHDIVAWHEGAGRILKRLGCASVDRVLVTKVIDPLWPRLVVGEER
;
A
#
# COMPACT_ATOMS: atom_id res chain seq x y z
N MET A 1 -10.24 2.89 2.64
CA MET A 1 -9.72 3.49 1.39
C MET A 1 -9.12 4.86 1.67
N ILE A 2 -8.23 5.32 0.80
CA ILE A 2 -7.52 6.61 0.88
C ILE A 2 -7.93 7.49 -0.30
N ASP A 3 -7.97 8.80 -0.09
CA ASP A 3 -8.14 9.76 -1.18
C ASP A 3 -6.78 10.01 -1.88
N PRO A 4 -6.65 9.77 -3.19
CA PRO A 4 -5.40 10.03 -3.90
C PRO A 4 -4.87 11.47 -3.73
N THR A 5 -5.75 12.45 -3.52
CA THR A 5 -5.35 13.85 -3.31
C THR A 5 -4.69 14.09 -1.95
N ASP A 6 -4.91 13.22 -0.96
CA ASP A 6 -4.20 13.30 0.30
C ASP A 6 -2.74 12.83 0.14
N LEU A 7 -2.49 11.90 -0.79
CA LEU A 7 -1.14 11.44 -1.13
C LEU A 7 -0.32 12.53 -1.83
N ASP A 8 -0.97 13.33 -2.69
CA ASP A 8 -0.34 14.47 -3.38
C ASP A 8 0.19 15.54 -2.40
N ARG A 9 -0.46 15.66 -1.23
CA ARG A 9 -0.15 16.66 -0.20
C ARG A 9 1.04 16.28 0.69
N ILE A 10 1.45 15.02 0.70
CA ILE A 10 2.60 14.55 1.49
C ILE A 10 3.86 15.22 0.94
N LYS A 11 4.56 15.96 1.80
CA LYS A 11 5.82 16.62 1.43
C LYS A 11 6.97 15.61 1.39
N SER A 12 7.99 15.91 0.60
CA SER A 12 9.21 15.11 0.57
C SER A 12 9.86 15.05 1.97
N GLY A 13 10.16 13.85 2.44
CA GLY A 13 10.69 13.58 3.77
C GLY A 13 9.64 13.60 4.89
N GLU A 14 8.38 13.98 4.60
CA GLU A 14 7.29 13.88 5.56
C GLU A 14 6.88 12.41 5.73
N VAL A 15 6.60 12.02 6.97
CA VAL A 15 6.14 10.68 7.32
C VAL A 15 4.74 10.79 7.88
N VAL A 16 3.78 10.13 7.23
CA VAL A 16 2.37 10.18 7.60
C VAL A 16 1.89 8.77 7.94
N ARG A 17 1.10 8.62 9.01
CA ARG A 17 0.46 7.35 9.33
C ARG A 17 -0.68 7.08 8.36
N LEU A 18 -0.75 5.87 7.81
CA LEU A 18 -1.80 5.46 6.86
C LEU A 18 -3.20 5.64 7.47
N ARG A 19 -3.35 5.39 8.77
CA ARG A 19 -4.60 5.61 9.51
C ARG A 19 -5.16 7.03 9.37
N ALA A 20 -4.29 8.03 9.33
CA ALA A 20 -4.71 9.43 9.21
C ALA A 20 -5.25 9.76 7.81
N LEU A 21 -4.94 8.92 6.81
CA LEU A 21 -5.35 9.08 5.42
C LEU A 21 -6.61 8.27 5.08
N LEU A 22 -7.11 7.44 6.00
CA LEU A 22 -8.28 6.61 5.78
C LEU A 22 -9.57 7.41 5.76
N ARG A 23 -10.37 7.23 4.71
CA ARG A 23 -11.76 7.69 4.61
C ARG A 23 -12.77 6.69 5.18
N GLU A 24 -12.40 5.42 5.22
CA GLU A 24 -13.20 4.32 5.77
C GLU A 24 -12.36 3.54 6.79
N PRO A 25 -12.98 3.01 7.86
CA PRO A 25 -12.27 2.22 8.85
C PRO A 25 -11.69 0.95 8.23
N ALA A 26 -10.42 0.69 8.55
CA ALA A 26 -9.71 -0.54 8.22
C ALA A 26 -8.77 -0.89 9.38
N GLU A 27 -8.69 -2.18 9.69
CA GLU A 27 -7.85 -2.71 10.77
C GLU A 27 -6.48 -3.11 10.22
N GLN A 28 -6.47 -3.70 9.03
CA GLN A 28 -5.28 -4.19 8.36
C GLN A 28 -5.23 -3.72 6.91
N VAL A 29 -4.01 -3.67 6.38
CA VAL A 29 -3.72 -3.35 4.99
C VAL A 29 -2.63 -4.27 4.47
N CYS A 30 -2.81 -4.73 3.24
CA CYS A 30 -1.78 -5.46 2.50
C CYS A 30 -1.39 -4.69 1.24
N LEU A 31 -0.12 -4.82 0.84
CA LEU A 31 0.38 -4.27 -0.42
C LEU A 31 0.51 -5.39 -1.47
N LEU A 32 -0.18 -5.22 -2.59
CA LEU A 32 0.07 -5.99 -3.81
C LEU A 32 1.00 -5.20 -4.71
N THR A 33 2.14 -5.80 -5.04
CA THR A 33 3.12 -5.26 -5.98
C THR A 33 2.76 -5.60 -7.42
N PRO A 34 3.37 -4.95 -8.42
CA PRO A 34 3.20 -5.26 -9.84
C PRO A 34 3.31 -6.75 -10.15
N TYR A 35 2.55 -7.18 -11.15
CA TYR A 35 2.46 -8.57 -11.61
C TYR A 35 1.91 -9.58 -10.60
N ARG A 36 1.48 -9.13 -9.42
CA ARG A 36 0.78 -9.98 -8.44
C ARG A 36 -0.72 -9.80 -8.55
N ASP A 37 -1.41 -10.92 -8.63
CA ASP A 37 -2.87 -11.02 -8.56
C ASP A 37 -3.37 -11.47 -7.18
N ARG A 38 -2.45 -11.96 -6.33
CA ARG A 38 -2.74 -12.60 -5.03
C ARG A 38 -1.66 -12.29 -3.99
N LEU A 39 -2.03 -12.41 -2.71
CA LEU A 39 -1.07 -12.46 -1.61
C LEU A 39 -0.36 -13.82 -1.60
N GLU A 40 0.86 -13.85 -1.08
CA GLU A 40 1.56 -15.12 -0.83
C GLU A 40 0.77 -15.96 0.18
N GLU A 41 0.70 -17.27 -0.02
CA GLU A 41 -0.04 -18.17 0.89
C GLU A 41 0.56 -18.22 2.31
N THR A 42 1.77 -17.69 2.50
CA THR A 42 2.42 -17.51 3.81
C THR A 42 1.89 -16.30 4.58
N GLU A 43 1.23 -15.34 3.90
CA GLU A 43 0.61 -14.20 4.56
C GLU A 43 -0.63 -14.66 5.33
N PRO A 44 -0.79 -14.31 6.63
CA PRO A 44 -1.92 -14.76 7.44
C PRO A 44 -3.29 -14.41 6.85
N LEU A 45 -3.38 -13.31 6.11
CA LEU A 45 -4.63 -12.84 5.49
C LEU A 45 -4.87 -13.41 4.10
N SER A 46 -3.96 -14.23 3.56
CA SER A 46 -4.08 -14.80 2.21
C SER A 46 -5.39 -15.59 2.03
N HIS A 47 -5.76 -16.43 2.99
CA HIS A 47 -7.00 -17.22 2.93
C HIS A 47 -8.26 -16.38 2.88
N GLN A 48 -8.25 -15.21 3.54
CA GLN A 48 -9.37 -14.27 3.51
C GLN A 48 -9.35 -13.42 2.25
N VAL A 49 -8.20 -12.90 1.84
CA VAL A 49 -8.08 -11.91 0.77
C VAL A 49 -8.05 -12.55 -0.63
N ASN A 50 -7.32 -13.65 -0.83
CA ASN A 50 -7.13 -14.27 -2.15
C ASN A 50 -8.43 -14.74 -2.83
N PRO A 51 -9.48 -15.18 -2.13
CA PRO A 51 -10.79 -15.44 -2.73
C PRO A 51 -11.43 -14.17 -3.32
N HIS A 52 -11.34 -13.02 -2.63
CA HIS A 52 -11.88 -11.75 -3.12
C HIS A 52 -11.10 -11.25 -4.34
N LEU A 53 -9.77 -11.30 -4.30
CA LEU A 53 -8.92 -10.91 -5.43
C LEU A 53 -9.21 -11.75 -6.67
N LYS A 54 -9.40 -13.07 -6.48
CA LYS A 54 -9.78 -13.99 -7.56
C LYS A 54 -11.16 -13.65 -8.13
N ALA A 55 -12.16 -13.38 -7.29
CA ALA A 55 -13.49 -13.00 -7.74
C ALA A 55 -13.51 -11.70 -8.55
N MET A 56 -12.58 -10.78 -8.26
CA MET A 56 -12.39 -9.53 -9.00
C MET A 56 -11.62 -9.69 -10.32
N ASN A 57 -11.03 -10.87 -10.60
CA ASN A 57 -10.08 -11.07 -11.71
C ASN A 57 -8.99 -10.00 -11.74
N LEU A 58 -8.43 -9.67 -10.57
CA LEU A 58 -7.44 -8.61 -10.45
C LEU A 58 -6.15 -8.98 -11.21
N MET A 59 -5.67 -8.08 -12.06
CA MET A 59 -4.40 -8.23 -12.77
C MET A 59 -3.63 -6.92 -12.73
N LEU A 60 -2.60 -6.86 -11.89
CA LEU A 60 -1.70 -5.70 -11.81
C LEU A 60 -0.63 -5.80 -12.90
N GLN A 61 -0.56 -4.79 -13.76
CA GLN A 61 0.46 -4.67 -14.80
C GLN A 61 1.71 -3.95 -14.26
N ASP A 62 2.64 -3.57 -15.14
CA ASP A 62 3.83 -2.81 -14.75
C ASP A 62 3.46 -1.55 -13.97
N GLY A 63 4.17 -1.37 -12.85
CA GLY A 63 3.89 -0.44 -11.74
C GLY A 63 2.45 -0.28 -11.27
N GLY A 64 1.58 -1.25 -11.57
CA GLY A 64 0.29 -1.36 -10.89
C GLY A 64 0.51 -1.79 -9.44
N PHE A 65 0.10 -0.96 -8.49
CA PHE A 65 0.05 -1.32 -7.07
C PHE A 65 -1.40 -1.37 -6.61
N ALA A 66 -1.66 -2.20 -5.60
CA ALA A 66 -2.95 -2.14 -4.90
C ALA A 66 -2.75 -2.20 -3.39
N LEU A 67 -3.52 -1.38 -2.68
CA LEU A 67 -3.72 -1.54 -1.25
C LEU A 67 -5.00 -2.33 -1.02
N VAL A 68 -4.87 -3.43 -0.29
CA VAL A 68 -6.01 -4.25 0.12
C VAL A 68 -6.29 -3.97 1.59
N PHE A 69 -7.42 -3.34 1.87
CA PHE A 69 -7.86 -3.02 3.22
C PHE A 69 -8.78 -4.12 3.74
N VAL A 70 -8.56 -4.53 4.99
CA VAL A 70 -9.36 -5.53 5.69
C VAL A 70 -9.94 -4.93 6.97
N ASN A 71 -11.23 -5.14 7.21
CA ASN A 71 -11.94 -4.72 8.41
C ASN A 71 -12.96 -5.79 8.79
N GLY A 72 -12.65 -6.62 9.78
CA GLY A 72 -13.37 -7.88 9.99
C GLY A 72 -13.44 -8.69 8.69
N ASP A 73 -14.64 -9.09 8.27
CA ASP A 73 -14.87 -9.86 7.03
C ASP A 73 -14.88 -9.01 5.75
N LYS A 74 -14.89 -7.67 5.86
CA LYS A 74 -14.94 -6.77 4.71
C LYS A 74 -13.53 -6.62 4.11
N VAL A 75 -13.39 -7.01 2.85
CA VAL A 75 -12.18 -6.76 2.04
C VAL A 75 -12.48 -5.67 1.01
N SER A 76 -11.62 -4.67 0.92
CA SER A 76 -11.72 -3.56 -0.04
C SER A 76 -10.40 -3.37 -0.76
N VAL A 77 -10.42 -3.35 -2.09
CA VAL A 77 -9.21 -3.24 -2.92
C VAL A 77 -9.16 -1.85 -3.54
N GLN A 78 -8.05 -1.15 -3.34
CA GLN A 78 -7.79 0.14 -3.96
C GLN A 78 -6.59 0.04 -4.89
N LEU A 79 -6.86 0.20 -6.18
CA LEU A 79 -5.84 0.32 -7.21
C LEU A 79 -5.16 1.69 -7.12
N LEU A 80 -3.84 1.68 -7.14
CA LEU A 80 -3.00 2.87 -7.22
C LEU A 80 -2.22 2.77 -8.54
N SER A 81 -2.59 3.62 -9.49
CA SER A 81 -1.99 3.68 -10.82
C SER A 81 -0.74 4.56 -10.81
N GLU A 82 0.29 4.16 -11.56
CA GLU A 82 1.56 4.90 -11.72
C GLU A 82 1.39 6.35 -12.19
N VAL A 83 0.31 6.67 -12.91
CA VAL A 83 0.20 7.92 -13.68
C VAL A 83 0.20 9.17 -12.77
N ARG A 84 -0.04 9.03 -11.47
CA ARG A 84 0.09 10.13 -10.50
C ARG A 84 1.15 9.92 -9.42
N HIS A 85 1.49 8.67 -9.10
CA HIS A 85 2.41 8.34 -8.02
C HIS A 85 3.15 7.05 -8.34
N ASP A 86 4.48 7.12 -8.45
CA ASP A 86 5.33 5.92 -8.45
C ASP A 86 5.43 5.43 -7.00
N ILE A 87 4.69 4.37 -6.69
CA ILE A 87 4.65 3.78 -5.34
C ILE A 87 5.66 2.66 -5.28
N VAL A 88 6.53 2.66 -4.27
CA VAL A 88 7.49 1.58 -4.07
C VAL A 88 7.31 0.95 -2.70
N ALA A 89 7.41 -0.38 -2.66
CA ALA A 89 7.38 -1.15 -1.41
C ALA A 89 8.65 -0.95 -0.55
N TRP A 90 9.69 -0.34 -1.13
CA TRP A 90 10.98 -0.11 -0.48
C TRP A 90 11.77 1.00 -1.20
N HIS A 91 12.49 1.81 -0.43
CA HIS A 91 13.47 2.77 -0.93
C HIS A 91 14.60 2.96 0.09
N GLU A 92 15.86 3.06 -0.35
CA GLU A 92 17.03 3.17 0.55
C GLU A 92 16.92 4.38 1.49
N GLY A 93 16.46 5.52 0.96
CA GLY A 93 16.24 6.75 1.74
C GLY A 93 15.16 6.63 2.82
N ALA A 94 14.26 5.65 2.72
CA ALA A 94 13.22 5.38 3.73
C ALA A 94 13.53 4.16 4.60
N GLY A 95 14.54 3.37 4.23
CA GLY A 95 14.83 2.07 4.83
C GLY A 95 15.35 2.12 6.28
N ARG A 96 15.61 3.31 6.83
CA ARG A 96 15.90 3.49 8.27
C ARG A 96 14.62 3.54 9.12
N ILE A 97 13.50 3.92 8.53
CA ILE A 97 12.23 4.19 9.23
C ILE A 97 11.20 3.10 8.90
N LEU A 98 11.24 2.60 7.68
CA LEU A 98 10.29 1.62 7.15
C LEU A 98 10.95 0.25 6.97
N LYS A 99 10.14 -0.80 7.06
CA LYS A 99 10.40 -2.12 6.44
C LYS A 99 9.39 -2.38 5.32
N ARG A 100 9.71 -3.33 4.44
CA ARG A 100 8.83 -3.73 3.34
C ARG A 100 7.47 -4.17 3.88
N LEU A 101 6.40 -3.63 3.29
CA LEU A 101 5.03 -3.97 3.67
C LEU A 101 4.57 -5.23 2.93
N GLY A 102 4.25 -6.28 3.68
CA GLY A 102 3.40 -7.39 3.24
C GLY A 102 1.95 -7.09 3.62
N CYS A 103 1.45 -7.77 4.65
CA CYS A 103 0.26 -7.36 5.40
C CYS A 103 0.63 -6.83 6.80
N ALA A 104 0.02 -5.71 7.21
CA ALA A 104 0.22 -5.16 8.56
C ALA A 104 -1.04 -4.46 9.09
N SER A 105 -1.07 -4.21 10.40
CA SER A 105 -2.07 -3.32 10.99
C SER A 105 -1.90 -1.90 10.43
N VAL A 106 -3.01 -1.25 10.10
CA VAL A 106 -3.01 0.12 9.56
C VAL A 106 -2.30 1.10 10.51
N ASP A 107 -2.35 0.86 11.82
CA ASP A 107 -1.69 1.70 12.83
C ASP A 107 -0.16 1.73 12.70
N ARG A 108 0.40 0.66 12.12
CA ARG A 108 1.83 0.49 11.89
C ARG A 108 2.25 0.87 10.48
N VAL A 109 1.33 1.21 9.59
CA VAL A 109 1.69 1.54 8.21
C VAL A 109 1.95 3.03 8.08
N LEU A 110 3.08 3.35 7.47
CA LEU A 110 3.55 4.69 7.21
C LEU A 110 3.66 4.91 5.71
N VAL A 111 3.40 6.15 5.30
CA VAL A 111 3.57 6.63 3.94
C VAL A 111 4.53 7.81 3.99
N THR A 112 5.54 7.79 3.12
CA THR A 112 6.45 8.91 2.97
C THR A 112 6.72 9.19 1.50
N LYS A 113 7.08 10.43 1.19
CA LYS A 113 7.50 10.82 -0.16
C LYS A 113 9.01 11.01 -0.18
N VAL A 114 9.70 10.30 -1.07
CA VAL A 114 11.14 10.45 -1.29
C VAL A 114 11.38 11.13 -2.62
N ILE A 115 12.41 11.99 -2.66
CA ILE A 115 12.87 12.60 -3.91
C ILE A 115 13.80 11.58 -4.58
N ASP A 116 13.41 11.11 -5.76
CA ASP A 116 14.25 10.32 -6.66
C ASP A 116 14.60 11.21 -7.87
N PRO A 117 15.83 11.13 -8.44
CA PRO A 117 16.31 12.05 -9.46
C PRO A 117 15.40 12.24 -10.69
N LEU A 118 14.56 11.25 -11.00
CA LEU A 118 13.66 11.29 -12.15
C LEU A 118 12.24 11.73 -11.78
N TRP A 119 11.67 11.21 -10.69
CA TRP A 119 10.30 11.48 -10.25
C TRP A 119 10.16 11.28 -8.74
N PRO A 120 9.38 12.09 -8.00
CA PRO A 120 9.14 11.81 -6.59
C PRO A 120 8.36 10.49 -6.41
N ARG A 121 8.81 9.67 -5.47
CA ARG A 121 8.22 8.35 -5.18
C ARG A 121 7.50 8.35 -3.84
N LEU A 122 6.35 7.69 -3.79
CA LEU A 122 5.70 7.37 -2.52
C LEU A 122 6.19 6.01 -2.04
N VAL A 123 6.67 5.96 -0.81
CA VAL A 123 7.08 4.72 -0.16
C VAL A 123 6.01 4.37 0.86
N VAL A 124 5.42 3.20 0.71
CA VAL A 124 4.47 2.63 1.69
C VAL A 124 5.17 1.47 2.38
N GLY A 125 5.28 1.56 3.70
CA GLY A 125 6.03 0.59 4.49
C GLY A 125 5.45 0.43 5.89
N GLU A 126 5.84 -0.65 6.56
CA GLU A 126 5.50 -0.84 7.96
C GLU A 126 6.58 -0.18 8.83
N GLU A 127 6.15 0.49 9.90
CA GLU A 127 6.99 1.07 10.94
C GLU A 127 7.89 -0.03 11.55
N ARG A 128 9.19 0.26 11.57
CA ARG A 128 10.20 -0.65 12.09
C ARG A 128 10.17 -0.76 13.61
#